data_AF-A0A929NF71-F1
#
_entry.id   AF-A0A929NF71-F1
#
_cell.length_a   1.000
_cell.length_b   1.000
_cell.length_c   1.000
_cell.angle_alpha   90.00
_cell.angle_beta   90.00
_cell.angle_gamma   90.00
#
_symmetry.space_group_name_H-M   'P 1'
#
loop_
_entity.id
_entity.type
_entity.pdbx_description
1 polymer ?
#
loop_
_entity_poly.entity_id
_entity_poly.type
_entity_poly.pdbx_seq_one_letter_code
_entity_poly.pdbx_strand_id
1 'polypeptide(L)'
;MFVGKHKKSPFPSAHDDAKSAQLHVDSPQCKSASYRLAFQDPDLLLRDELRPVRLQLEVLKPELILQEQHIESTVVVFGSARIPDPESAESQLVSAQAEYAKNKDDPLLGKKVAVARKALENSRYYDEARK
;
A
#
# COMPACT_ATOMS: atom_id res chain seq x y z
N MET A 1 -2.51 -21.46 3.63
CA MET A 1 -2.24 -21.16 2.21
C MET A 1 -2.89 -22.25 1.38
N PHE A 2 -4.05 -21.98 0.77
CA PHE A 2 -4.61 -22.87 -0.23
C PHE A 2 -3.77 -22.74 -1.49
N VAL A 3 -2.76 -23.61 -1.64
CA VAL A 3 -2.13 -23.84 -2.94
C VAL A 3 -3.20 -24.51 -3.78
N GLY A 4 -3.84 -23.74 -4.67
CA GLY A 4 -4.76 -24.29 -5.67
C GLY A 4 -4.08 -25.51 -6.31
N LYS A 5 -4.76 -26.66 -6.33
CA LYS A 5 -4.21 -27.91 -6.88
C LYS A 5 -3.50 -27.62 -8.19
N HIS A 6 -2.17 -27.76 -8.22
CA HIS A 6 -1.40 -27.67 -9.45
C HIS A 6 -1.97 -28.71 -10.42
N LYS A 7 -2.71 -28.26 -11.43
CA LYS A 7 -3.13 -29.11 -12.53
C LYS A 7 -1.84 -29.64 -13.17
N LYS A 8 -1.70 -30.97 -13.27
CA LYS A 8 -0.55 -31.58 -13.94
C LYS A 8 -0.46 -31.01 -15.35
N SER A 9 0.59 -30.25 -15.60
CA SER A 9 0.90 -29.63 -16.89
C SER A 9 2.15 -30.31 -17.46
N PRO A 10 2.23 -30.53 -18.79
CA PRO A 10 3.47 -30.96 -19.43
C PRO A 10 4.56 -29.87 -19.38
N PHE A 11 4.20 -28.63 -19.07
CA PHE A 11 5.13 -27.50 -18.98
C PHE A 11 5.57 -27.24 -17.52
N PRO A 12 6.85 -26.88 -17.29
CA PRO A 12 7.35 -26.47 -15.97
C PRO A 12 6.56 -25.30 -15.39
N SER A 13 6.46 -25.23 -14.06
CA SER A 13 5.93 -24.05 -13.39
C SER A 13 7.02 -22.98 -13.23
N ALA A 14 6.61 -21.72 -12.97
CA ALA A 14 7.57 -20.65 -12.64
C ALA A 14 8.44 -20.98 -11.41
N HIS A 15 7.95 -21.80 -10.48
CA HIS A 15 8.75 -22.29 -9.35
C HIS A 15 9.79 -23.32 -9.77
N ASP A 16 9.48 -24.17 -10.76
CA ASP A 16 10.41 -25.16 -11.30
C ASP A 16 11.49 -24.49 -12.16
N ASP A 17 11.12 -23.48 -12.95
CA ASP A 17 12.06 -22.66 -13.71
C ASP A 17 13.02 -21.92 -12.77
N ALA A 18 12.50 -21.30 -11.69
CA ALA A 18 13.30 -20.63 -10.68
C ALA A 18 14.33 -21.56 -10.02
N LYS A 19 13.94 -22.81 -9.71
CA LYS A 19 14.87 -23.83 -9.19
C LYS A 19 15.90 -24.23 -10.25
N SER A 20 15.46 -24.45 -11.48
CA SER A 20 16.33 -24.88 -12.58
C SER A 20 17.38 -23.82 -12.92
N ALA A 21 17.02 -22.54 -12.86
CA ALA A 21 17.94 -21.44 -13.08
C ALA A 21 19.09 -21.37 -12.06
N GLN A 22 18.95 -21.99 -10.89
CA GLN A 22 20.02 -22.07 -9.88
C GLN A 22 21.02 -23.21 -10.15
N LEU A 23 20.72 -24.12 -11.08
CA LEU A 23 21.53 -25.32 -11.36
C LEU A 23 22.63 -25.10 -12.43
N HIS A 24 22.95 -23.85 -12.75
CA HIS A 24 23.96 -23.54 -13.77
C HIS A 24 25.39 -23.78 -13.27
N VAL A 25 26.31 -24.06 -14.20
CA VAL A 25 27.74 -24.17 -13.90
C VAL A 25 28.28 -22.80 -13.49
N ASP A 26 29.07 -22.75 -12.41
CA ASP A 26 29.67 -21.51 -11.91
C ASP A 26 30.77 -20.97 -12.85
N SER A 27 30.33 -20.39 -13.97
CA SER A 27 31.18 -19.79 -14.99
C SER A 27 31.01 -18.26 -15.00
N PRO A 28 32.02 -17.50 -15.44
CA PRO A 28 31.89 -16.06 -15.62
C PRO A 28 30.69 -15.66 -16.50
N GLN A 29 30.33 -16.48 -17.49
CA GLN A 29 29.19 -16.26 -18.37
C GLN A 29 27.86 -16.39 -17.63
N CYS A 30 27.71 -17.42 -16.80
CA CYS A 30 26.48 -17.65 -16.02
C CYS A 30 26.27 -16.64 -14.89
N LYS A 31 27.31 -15.88 -14.51
CA LYS A 31 27.22 -14.76 -13.55
C LYS A 31 26.67 -13.47 -14.16
N SER A 32 26.53 -13.39 -15.48
CA SER A 32 25.97 -12.22 -16.16
C SER A 32 24.50 -12.00 -15.78
N ALA A 33 24.08 -10.74 -15.64
CA ALA A 33 22.69 -10.38 -15.40
C ALA A 33 21.74 -10.88 -16.50
N SER A 34 22.24 -11.08 -17.72
CA SER A 34 21.45 -11.62 -18.85
C SER A 34 20.95 -13.06 -18.64
N TYR A 35 21.52 -13.80 -17.69
CA TYR A 35 21.09 -15.16 -17.34
C TYR A 35 20.02 -15.19 -16.23
N ARG A 36 19.68 -14.04 -15.63
CA ARG A 36 18.58 -13.96 -14.66
C ARG A 36 17.25 -14.13 -15.39
N LEU A 37 16.35 -14.90 -14.80
CA LEU A 37 14.99 -15.00 -15.30
C LEU A 37 14.30 -13.63 -15.18
N ALA A 38 13.58 -13.20 -16.22
CA ALA A 38 12.93 -11.89 -16.25
C ALA A 38 11.99 -11.63 -15.06
N PHE A 39 11.26 -12.66 -14.60
CA PHE A 39 10.36 -12.55 -13.44
C PHE A 39 11.09 -12.58 -12.07
N GLN A 40 12.41 -12.81 -12.08
CA GLN A 40 13.29 -12.74 -10.91
C GLN A 40 14.35 -11.63 -11.03
N ASP A 41 14.22 -10.72 -12.01
CA ASP A 41 15.18 -9.65 -12.24
C ASP A 41 14.55 -8.29 -11.87
N PRO A 42 14.79 -7.78 -10.64
CA PRO A 42 14.29 -6.47 -10.23
C PRO A 42 14.81 -5.34 -11.12
N ASP A 43 16.04 -5.45 -11.63
CA ASP A 43 16.66 -4.41 -12.46
C ASP A 43 15.93 -4.27 -13.80
N LEU A 44 15.43 -5.39 -14.35
CA LEU A 44 14.56 -5.40 -15.51
C LEU A 44 13.14 -4.91 -15.14
N LEU A 45 12.56 -5.46 -14.07
CA LEU A 45 11.20 -5.15 -13.62
C LEU A 45 11.00 -3.69 -13.25
N LEU A 46 12.05 -2.96 -12.86
CA LEU A 46 11.98 -1.54 -12.48
C LEU A 46 12.21 -0.56 -13.62
N ARG A 47 12.50 -1.01 -14.84
CA ARG A 47 12.69 -0.11 -16.00
C ARG A 47 11.40 0.58 -16.42
N ASP A 48 11.51 1.74 -17.07
CA ASP A 48 10.34 2.53 -17.48
C ASP A 48 9.46 1.78 -18.49
N GLU A 49 10.05 0.98 -19.37
CA GLU A 49 9.35 0.19 -20.39
C GLU A 49 8.42 -0.86 -19.76
N LEU A 50 8.74 -1.34 -18.55
CA LEU A 50 7.93 -2.32 -17.83
C LEU A 50 6.88 -1.71 -16.90
N ARG A 51 6.68 -0.38 -16.94
CA ARG A 51 5.58 0.28 -16.20
C ARG A 51 4.20 -0.34 -16.49
N PRO A 52 3.81 -0.67 -17.75
CA PRO A 52 2.51 -1.30 -18.00
C PRO A 52 2.38 -2.66 -17.33
N VAL A 53 3.45 -3.46 -17.30
CA VAL A 53 3.48 -4.77 -16.64
C VAL A 53 3.37 -4.60 -15.13
N ARG A 54 4.09 -3.64 -14.52
CA ARG A 54 3.94 -3.34 -13.08
C ARG A 54 2.52 -2.92 -12.73
N LEU A 55 1.90 -2.05 -13.53
CA LEU A 55 0.52 -1.64 -13.31
C LEU A 55 -0.45 -2.84 -13.39
N GLN A 56 -0.26 -3.74 -14.35
CA GLN A 56 -1.04 -4.97 -14.45
C GLN A 56 -0.89 -5.84 -13.18
N LEU A 57 0.32 -5.96 -12.65
CA LEU A 57 0.57 -6.70 -11.40
C LEU A 57 -0.13 -6.05 -10.19
N GLU A 58 -0.13 -4.72 -10.09
CA GLU A 58 -0.83 -4.00 -9.01
C GLU A 58 -2.35 -4.20 -9.05
N VAL A 59 -2.94 -4.41 -10.24
CA VAL A 59 -4.37 -4.74 -10.38
C VAL A 59 -4.62 -6.23 -10.11
N LEU A 60 -3.76 -7.11 -10.62
CA LEU A 60 -3.95 -8.56 -10.52
C LEU A 60 -3.72 -9.09 -9.10
N LYS A 61 -2.74 -8.55 -8.39
CA LYS A 61 -2.39 -8.99 -7.02
C LYS A 61 -3.58 -8.96 -6.05
N PRO A 62 -4.34 -7.85 -5.90
CA PRO A 62 -5.50 -7.85 -5.02
C PRO A 62 -6.58 -8.83 -5.47
N GLU A 63 -6.85 -8.93 -6.78
CA GLU A 63 -7.84 -9.88 -7.33
C GLU A 63 -7.51 -11.32 -6.95
N LEU A 64 -6.26 -11.75 -7.13
CA LEU A 64 -5.82 -13.11 -6.76
C LEU A 64 -6.01 -13.37 -5.25
N ILE A 65 -5.67 -12.40 -4.41
CA ILE A 65 -5.82 -12.54 -2.96
C ILE A 65 -7.30 -12.61 -2.56
N LEU A 66 -8.17 -11.79 -3.15
CA LEU A 66 -9.61 -11.82 -2.88
C LEU A 66 -10.21 -13.18 -3.29
N GLN A 67 -9.82 -13.71 -4.44
CA GLN A 67 -10.24 -15.04 -4.91
C GLN A 67 -9.76 -16.16 -3.99
N GLU A 68 -8.50 -16.11 -3.52
CA GLU A 68 -7.94 -17.07 -2.57
C GLU A 68 -8.68 -17.07 -1.23
N GLN A 69 -9.23 -15.92 -0.82
CA GLN A 69 -10.04 -15.78 0.39
C GLN A 69 -11.54 -16.04 0.15
N HIS A 70 -11.94 -16.47 -1.04
CA HIS A 70 -13.34 -16.69 -1.41
C HIS A 70 -14.25 -15.49 -1.17
N ILE A 71 -13.75 -14.26 -1.40
CA ILE A 71 -14.55 -13.04 -1.29
C ILE A 71 -15.40 -12.88 -2.56
N GLU A 72 -16.71 -13.08 -2.43
CA GLU A 72 -17.67 -12.98 -3.54
C GLU A 72 -18.24 -11.56 -3.73
N SER A 73 -18.16 -10.71 -2.70
CA SER A 73 -18.71 -9.36 -2.71
C SER A 73 -17.91 -8.44 -1.81
N THR A 74 -17.77 -7.19 -2.23
CA THR A 74 -16.98 -6.18 -1.51
C THR A 74 -17.80 -4.90 -1.40
N VAL A 75 -17.80 -4.29 -0.21
CA VAL A 75 -18.35 -2.95 0.01
C VAL A 75 -17.16 -1.99 0.15
N VAL A 76 -17.11 -0.97 -0.69
CA VAL A 76 -16.06 0.05 -0.63
C VAL A 76 -16.60 1.27 0.09
N VAL A 77 -16.00 1.60 1.24
CA VAL A 77 -16.33 2.78 2.04
C VAL A 77 -15.25 3.83 1.85
N PHE A 78 -15.65 5.05 1.52
CA PHE A 78 -14.74 6.19 1.42
C PHE A 78 -14.86 7.09 2.64
N GLY A 79 -13.74 7.59 3.12
CA GLY A 79 -13.66 8.52 4.24
C GLY A 79 -12.39 9.36 4.16
N SER A 80 -12.39 10.51 4.82
CA SER A 80 -11.19 11.35 4.89
C SER A 80 -10.16 10.73 5.84
N ALA A 81 -8.97 10.45 5.31
CA ALA A 81 -7.82 10.00 6.11
C ALA A 81 -7.30 11.04 7.12
N ARG A 82 -7.87 12.25 7.12
CA ARG A 82 -7.47 13.38 7.97
C ARG A 82 -8.41 13.64 9.14
N ILE A 83 -9.43 12.81 9.36
CA ILE A 83 -10.31 12.96 10.52
C ILE A 83 -9.68 12.23 11.70
N PRO A 84 -9.17 12.94 12.72
CA PRO A 84 -8.67 12.31 13.95
C PRO A 84 -9.82 11.76 14.79
N ASP A 85 -9.48 10.84 15.70
CA ASP A 85 -10.38 10.48 16.79
C ASP A 85 -10.66 11.69 17.71
N PRO A 86 -11.78 11.70 18.46
CA PRO A 86 -12.18 12.85 19.26
C PRO A 86 -11.14 13.32 20.28
N GLU A 87 -10.45 12.39 20.96
CA GLU A 87 -9.45 12.71 21.98
C GLU A 87 -8.23 13.41 21.35
N SER A 88 -7.73 12.85 20.24
CA SER A 88 -6.66 13.48 19.47
C SER A 88 -7.06 14.86 18.93
N ALA A 89 -8.30 15.00 18.46
CA ALA A 89 -8.81 16.27 17.92
C ALA A 89 -8.90 17.36 18.99
N GLU A 90 -9.33 16.99 20.21
CA GLU A 90 -9.43 17.88 21.34
C GLU A 90 -8.05 18.34 21.82
N SER A 91 -7.12 17.41 21.97
CA SER A 91 -5.72 17.71 22.31
C SER A 91 -5.06 18.66 21.29
N GLN A 92 -5.33 18.46 20.00
CA GLN A 92 -4.88 19.36 18.93
C GLN A 92 -5.49 20.76 19.02
N LEU A 93 -6.77 20.87 19.39
CA LEU A 93 -7.42 22.15 19.59
C LEU A 93 -6.82 22.89 20.79
N VAL A 94 -6.65 22.21 21.92
CA VAL A 94 -6.08 22.78 23.14
C VAL A 94 -4.67 23.30 22.90
N SER A 95 -3.82 22.49 22.25
CA SER A 95 -2.45 22.91 21.91
C SER A 95 -2.43 24.10 20.95
N ALA A 96 -3.26 24.10 19.90
CA ALA A 96 -3.36 25.23 18.97
C ALA A 96 -3.84 26.51 19.68
N GLN A 97 -4.80 26.40 20.59
CA GLN A 97 -5.30 27.53 21.38
C GLN A 97 -4.22 28.08 22.34
N ALA A 98 -3.46 27.20 22.98
CA ALA A 98 -2.38 27.61 23.87
C ALA A 98 -1.25 28.33 23.11
N GLU A 99 -0.93 27.90 21.90
CA GLU A 99 0.03 28.60 21.03
C GLU A 99 -0.51 29.96 20.58
N TYR A 100 -1.76 30.01 20.11
CA TYR A 100 -2.39 31.28 19.70
C TYR A 100 -2.50 32.27 20.86
N ALA A 101 -2.73 31.80 22.09
CA ALA A 101 -2.76 32.64 23.28
C ALA A 101 -1.41 33.30 23.59
N LYS A 102 -0.28 32.65 23.24
CA LYS A 102 1.08 33.20 23.40
C LYS A 102 1.41 34.26 22.36
N ASN A 103 0.83 34.18 21.15
CA ASN A 103 1.06 35.14 20.08
C ASN A 103 -0.22 35.34 19.24
N LYS A 104 -1.06 36.29 19.68
CA LYS A 104 -2.40 36.52 19.09
C LYS A 104 -2.37 37.25 17.75
N ASP A 105 -1.27 37.92 17.45
CA ASP A 105 -1.11 38.75 16.26
C ASP A 105 -0.65 37.94 15.04
N ASP A 106 -0.27 36.67 15.23
CA ASP A 106 0.11 35.78 14.15
C ASP A 106 -1.14 35.18 13.45
N PRO A 107 -1.42 35.55 12.18
CA PRO A 107 -2.56 35.03 11.44
C PRO A 107 -2.46 33.53 11.13
N LEU A 108 -1.27 32.92 11.16
CA LEU A 108 -1.09 31.48 10.95
C LEU A 108 -1.59 30.68 12.15
N LEU A 109 -1.35 31.18 13.36
CA LEU A 109 -1.83 30.54 14.60
C LEU A 109 -3.36 30.62 14.70
N GLY A 110 -3.96 31.74 14.30
CA GLY A 110 -5.42 31.86 14.20
C GLY A 110 -6.03 30.84 13.21
N LYS A 111 -5.40 30.63 12.05
CA LYS A 111 -5.79 29.59 11.10
C LYS A 111 -5.63 28.18 11.69
N LYS A 112 -4.54 27.91 12.42
CA LYS A 112 -4.28 26.62 13.07
C LYS A 112 -5.40 26.26 14.06
N VAL A 113 -5.83 27.21 14.89
CA VAL A 113 -6.97 27.04 15.80
C VAL A 113 -8.26 26.75 15.04
N ALA A 114 -8.52 27.49 13.94
CA ALA A 114 -9.72 27.28 13.13
C ALA A 114 -9.76 25.87 12.51
N VAL A 115 -8.62 25.38 12.01
CA VAL A 115 -8.48 24.01 11.47
C VAL A 115 -8.70 22.97 12.57
N ALA A 116 -8.04 23.12 13.72
CA ALA A 116 -8.17 22.16 14.83
C ALA A 116 -9.61 22.10 15.36
N ARG A 117 -10.30 23.25 15.42
CA ARG A 117 -11.72 23.30 15.80
C ARG A 117 -12.59 22.55 14.80
N LYS A 118 -12.33 22.70 13.50
CA LYS A 118 -13.08 21.97 12.47
C LYS A 118 -12.77 20.47 12.50
N ALA A 119 -11.53 20.10 12.81
CA ALA A 119 -11.14 18.70 13.01
C ALA A 119 -11.90 18.08 14.19
N LEU A 120 -12.03 18.79 15.32
CA LEU A 120 -12.84 18.35 16.46
C LEU A 120 -14.33 18.26 16.14
N GLU A 121 -14.89 19.20 15.37
CA GLU A 121 -16.30 19.09 14.94
C GLU A 121 -16.54 17.84 14.06
N ASN A 122 -15.58 17.55 13.18
CA ASN A 122 -15.65 16.41 12.26
C ASN A 122 -15.25 15.08 12.91
N SER A 123 -14.62 15.07 14.10
CA SER A 123 -14.16 13.83 14.76
C SER A 123 -15.32 12.89 15.10
N ARG A 124 -16.55 13.40 15.20
CA ARG A 124 -17.76 12.57 15.34
C ARG A 124 -17.89 11.50 14.25
N TYR A 125 -17.43 11.79 13.02
CA TYR A 125 -17.49 10.83 11.91
C TYR A 125 -16.51 9.66 12.11
N TYR A 126 -15.47 9.84 12.94
CA TYR A 126 -14.57 8.76 13.32
C TYR A 126 -15.30 7.72 14.18
N ASP A 127 -16.11 8.17 15.14
CA ASP A 127 -16.91 7.27 15.98
C ASP A 127 -18.06 6.63 15.21
N GLU A 128 -18.70 7.37 14.30
CA GLU A 128 -19.72 6.81 13.40
C GLU A 128 -19.16 5.68 12.53
N ALA A 129 -17.91 5.80 12.06
CA ALA A 129 -17.25 4.76 11.27
C ALA A 129 -16.84 3.52 12.08
N ARG A 130 -16.90 3.56 13.42
CA ARG A 130 -16.61 2.42 14.31
C ARG A 130 -17.85 1.65 14.79
N LYS A 131 -19.05 2.17 14.54
CA LYS A 131 -20.32 1.52 14.90
C LYS A 131 -20.71 0.48 13.85
#